data_AF-A0A812TPE8-F1
#
_entry.id   AF-A0A812TPE8-F1
#
_cell.length_a   1.000
_cell.length_b   1.000
_cell.length_c   1.000
_cell.angle_alpha   90.00
_cell.angle_beta   90.00
_cell.angle_gamma   90.00
#
_symmetry.space_group_name_H-M   'P 1'
#
loop_
_entity.id
_entity.type
_entity.pdbx_description
1 polymer ?
#
loop_
_entity_poly.entity_id
_entity_poly.type
_entity_poly.pdbx_seq_one_letter_code
_entity_poly.pdbx_strand_id
1 'polypeptide(L)'
;MRLGSMRGRLSVKYHTVDASALAGREYEACSGELIFEHGEDHKEIQVEINDDDNWSPSTEFKIVLTHPQNCRLGQDLQYCRVKIIDDDAFPGNNHREEILKGEDAIWNISGFSLFFEFFRLNFISEGMGYRTVLTVMFDQLKNAYLLLTLMMKTYLINVVLDMRTSEDRLILPDRRTCAIVIGILYVAPLTILHVWDYYKLSLDVQGRTKMFIQTTLFRKYLNYSEKSRRSMTPAQMNHAITQESTDVASAYAAVLEIVQMGGRIVLMVGFTLWQDPACWWVVALMPTLMVLFGIIRGDAMSKVTRISGAVREQVVAFVSESCDKYSLIAEYSRRPVMSEIFEKKANLVA
;
A
#
# COMPACT_ATOMS: atom_id res chain seq x y z
N MET A 1 -36.18 -5.41 -20.11
CA MET A 1 -37.49 -4.85 -20.53
C MET A 1 -37.72 -5.17 -22.00
N ARG A 2 -38.92 -5.62 -22.36
CA ARG A 2 -39.41 -5.83 -23.71
C ARG A 2 -40.01 -4.51 -24.22
N LEU A 3 -39.67 -4.10 -25.44
CA LEU A 3 -40.21 -2.90 -26.08
C LEU A 3 -41.03 -3.30 -27.31
N GLY A 4 -42.14 -2.58 -27.56
CA GLY A 4 -43.01 -2.80 -28.73
C GLY A 4 -44.19 -3.73 -28.46
N SER A 5 -44.51 -4.63 -29.40
CA SER A 5 -45.68 -5.51 -29.33
C SER A 5 -45.52 -6.54 -28.21
N MET A 6 -46.50 -6.61 -27.30
CA MET A 6 -46.57 -7.60 -26.20
C MET A 6 -47.26 -8.92 -26.61
N ARG A 7 -47.48 -9.11 -27.91
CA ARG A 7 -48.10 -10.32 -28.47
C ARG A 7 -47.09 -11.45 -28.63
N GLY A 8 -47.47 -12.65 -28.24
CA GLY A 8 -46.66 -13.86 -28.41
C GLY A 8 -45.53 -14.01 -27.41
N ARG A 9 -45.03 -15.25 -27.33
CA ARG A 9 -43.92 -15.69 -26.49
C ARG A 9 -42.58 -15.41 -27.18
N LEU A 10 -41.63 -14.88 -26.44
CA LEU A 10 -40.25 -14.67 -26.91
C LEU A 10 -39.27 -15.19 -25.87
N SER A 11 -38.08 -15.56 -26.30
CA SER A 11 -36.99 -15.89 -25.39
C SER A 11 -35.66 -15.27 -25.81
N VAL A 12 -34.79 -15.08 -24.83
CA VAL A 12 -33.42 -14.61 -25.03
C VAL A 12 -32.54 -15.22 -23.94
N LYS A 13 -31.37 -15.72 -24.31
CA LYS A 13 -30.39 -16.22 -23.34
C LYS A 13 -29.53 -15.09 -22.83
N TYR A 14 -29.10 -15.18 -21.57
CA TYR A 14 -28.16 -14.22 -20.99
C TYR A 14 -27.03 -14.95 -20.28
N HIS A 15 -25.87 -14.30 -20.21
CA HIS A 15 -24.76 -14.72 -19.38
C HIS A 15 -23.94 -13.50 -18.94
N THR A 16 -23.29 -13.60 -17.80
CA THR A 16 -22.34 -12.61 -17.32
C THR A 16 -20.98 -12.79 -17.97
N VAL A 17 -20.27 -11.69 -18.19
CA VAL A 17 -18.91 -11.65 -18.75
C VAL A 17 -18.07 -10.72 -17.90
N ASP A 18 -16.91 -11.22 -17.47
CA ASP A 18 -15.94 -10.47 -16.69
C ASP A 18 -15.45 -9.22 -17.43
N ALA A 19 -15.19 -8.16 -16.66
CA ALA A 19 -14.47 -6.99 -17.15
C ALA A 19 -13.41 -6.57 -16.14
N SER A 20 -13.71 -5.60 -15.27
CA SER A 20 -12.84 -5.28 -14.12
C SER A 20 -13.26 -6.00 -12.85
N ALA A 21 -14.52 -6.42 -12.75
CA ALA A 21 -15.00 -7.40 -11.77
C ALA A 21 -14.81 -8.81 -12.34
N LEU A 22 -14.31 -9.73 -11.52
CA LEU A 22 -14.06 -11.13 -11.83
C LEU A 22 -15.09 -12.02 -11.14
N ALA A 23 -15.62 -12.98 -11.89
CA ALA A 23 -16.53 -13.97 -11.34
C ALA A 23 -15.87 -14.82 -10.25
N GLY A 24 -16.63 -15.10 -9.17
CA GLY A 24 -16.19 -15.82 -7.98
C GLY A 24 -15.42 -14.96 -6.97
N ARG A 25 -15.02 -13.74 -7.35
CA ARG A 25 -14.38 -12.78 -6.44
C ARG A 25 -15.31 -11.62 -6.12
N GLU A 26 -15.71 -10.83 -7.11
CA GLU A 26 -16.60 -9.67 -6.91
C GLU A 26 -18.08 -9.99 -7.16
N TYR A 27 -18.40 -11.02 -7.94
CA TYR A 27 -19.78 -11.43 -8.22
C TYR A 27 -19.85 -12.91 -8.60
N GLU A 28 -21.01 -13.54 -8.46
CA GLU A 28 -21.20 -14.91 -8.95
C GLU A 28 -21.60 -14.94 -10.43
N ALA A 29 -20.91 -15.75 -11.24
CA ALA A 29 -21.25 -15.90 -12.65
C ALA A 29 -22.64 -16.49 -12.82
N CYS A 30 -23.50 -15.78 -13.55
CA CYS A 30 -24.89 -16.17 -13.77
C CYS A 30 -25.17 -16.31 -15.26
N SER A 31 -25.91 -17.35 -15.64
CA SER A 31 -26.40 -17.54 -17.00
C SER A 31 -27.77 -18.20 -16.99
N GLY A 32 -28.59 -17.90 -18.00
CA GLY A 32 -29.95 -18.43 -18.07
C GLY A 32 -30.68 -18.04 -19.34
N GLU A 33 -31.97 -18.32 -19.36
CA GLU A 33 -32.88 -17.93 -20.44
C GLU A 33 -34.04 -17.12 -19.88
N LEU A 34 -34.22 -15.91 -20.41
CA LEU A 34 -35.37 -15.07 -20.13
C LEU A 34 -36.47 -15.43 -21.11
N ILE A 35 -37.60 -15.91 -20.59
CA ILE A 35 -38.79 -16.24 -21.35
C ILE A 35 -39.86 -15.22 -21.01
N PHE A 36 -40.36 -14.50 -22.01
CA PHE A 36 -41.46 -13.55 -21.84
C PHE A 36 -42.72 -14.18 -22.42
N GLU A 37 -43.71 -14.37 -21.56
CA GLU A 37 -45.03 -14.83 -21.95
C GLU A 37 -45.88 -13.69 -22.52
N HIS A 38 -47.07 -14.03 -23.00
CA HIS A 38 -47.96 -13.04 -23.59
C HIS A 38 -48.36 -11.97 -22.56
N GLY A 39 -48.15 -10.69 -22.91
CA GLY A 39 -48.47 -9.56 -22.04
C GLY A 39 -47.36 -9.18 -21.05
N GLU A 40 -46.28 -9.95 -20.94
CA GLU A 40 -45.15 -9.62 -20.06
C GLU A 40 -44.18 -8.62 -20.72
N ASP A 41 -43.83 -7.58 -19.98
CA ASP A 41 -42.98 -6.47 -20.44
C ASP A 41 -41.62 -6.38 -19.70
N HIS A 42 -41.48 -7.01 -18.54
CA HIS A 42 -40.21 -7.08 -17.80
C HIS A 42 -39.96 -8.47 -17.18
N LYS A 43 -38.67 -8.79 -17.05
CA LYS A 43 -38.13 -9.90 -16.29
C LYS A 43 -36.89 -9.40 -15.57
N GLU A 44 -36.63 -9.95 -14.39
CA GLU A 44 -35.49 -9.61 -13.56
C GLU A 44 -34.38 -10.65 -13.73
N ILE A 45 -33.13 -10.18 -13.68
CA ILE A 45 -31.95 -11.04 -13.59
C ILE A 45 -31.36 -10.76 -12.22
N GLN A 46 -31.27 -11.81 -11.38
CA GLN A 46 -30.60 -11.73 -10.09
C GLN A 46 -29.16 -12.20 -10.26
N VAL A 47 -28.22 -11.35 -9.83
CA VAL A 47 -26.79 -11.64 -9.78
C VAL A 47 -26.34 -11.38 -8.35
N GLU A 48 -25.74 -12.38 -7.72
CA GLU A 48 -25.18 -12.24 -6.38
C GLU A 48 -23.86 -11.48 -6.46
N ILE A 49 -23.70 -10.47 -5.59
CA ILE A 49 -22.49 -9.65 -5.48
C ILE A 49 -21.79 -10.09 -4.21
N ASN A 50 -20.50 -10.35 -4.31
CA ASN A 50 -19.67 -10.67 -3.17
C ASN A 50 -19.19 -9.36 -2.56
N ASP A 51 -19.70 -9.05 -1.38
CA ASP A 51 -19.35 -7.85 -0.63
C ASP A 51 -18.37 -8.22 0.50
N ASP A 52 -17.24 -7.52 0.57
CA ASP A 52 -16.28 -7.65 1.66
C ASP A 52 -16.05 -6.30 2.34
N ASP A 53 -15.71 -6.30 3.63
CA ASP A 53 -15.47 -5.06 4.39
C ASP A 53 -14.10 -4.38 4.05
N ASN A 54 -13.54 -4.70 2.87
CA ASN A 54 -12.24 -4.21 2.46
C ASN A 54 -12.39 -3.18 1.35
N TRP A 55 -11.86 -1.98 1.61
CA TRP A 55 -11.84 -0.92 0.61
C TRP A 55 -11.25 -1.38 -0.73
N SER A 56 -12.07 -1.29 -1.77
CA SER A 56 -11.74 -1.74 -3.12
C SER A 56 -12.09 -0.70 -4.19
N PRO A 57 -11.48 -0.74 -5.38
CA PRO A 57 -11.93 0.09 -6.49
C PRO A 57 -13.32 -0.33 -6.94
N SER A 58 -14.17 0.63 -7.30
CA SER A 58 -15.42 0.29 -8.01
C SER A 58 -15.09 -0.46 -9.31
N THR A 59 -15.72 -1.61 -9.49
CA THR A 59 -15.51 -2.52 -10.62
C THR A 59 -16.76 -2.60 -11.49
N GLU A 60 -16.64 -3.18 -12.67
CA GLU A 60 -17.76 -3.43 -13.58
C GLU A 60 -17.66 -4.81 -14.21
N PHE A 61 -18.82 -5.42 -14.47
CA PHE A 61 -18.99 -6.60 -15.31
C PHE A 61 -20.08 -6.33 -16.36
N LYS A 62 -20.23 -7.25 -17.31
CA LYS A 62 -21.24 -7.13 -18.38
C LYS A 62 -22.23 -8.27 -18.30
N ILE A 63 -23.48 -7.97 -18.59
CA ILE A 63 -24.51 -8.97 -18.90
C ILE A 63 -24.71 -8.95 -20.40
N VAL A 64 -24.55 -10.09 -21.07
CA VAL A 64 -24.67 -10.22 -22.52
C VAL A 64 -25.89 -11.05 -22.88
N LEU A 65 -26.75 -10.48 -23.72
CA LEU A 65 -27.92 -11.13 -24.29
C LEU A 65 -27.53 -11.82 -25.61
N THR A 66 -27.91 -13.08 -25.77
CA THR A 66 -27.60 -13.90 -26.94
C THR A 66 -28.80 -14.74 -27.36
N HIS A 67 -28.74 -15.28 -28.58
CA HIS A 67 -29.74 -16.21 -29.11
C HIS A 67 -31.21 -15.71 -28.97
N PRO A 68 -31.54 -14.51 -29.48
CA PRO A 68 -32.91 -14.01 -29.44
C PRO A 68 -33.85 -14.89 -30.30
N GLN A 69 -35.00 -15.24 -29.75
CA GLN A 69 -36.06 -16.00 -30.42
C GLN A 69 -37.34 -15.17 -30.48
N ASN A 70 -37.93 -15.02 -31.67
CA ASN A 70 -39.12 -14.19 -31.92
C ASN A 70 -38.96 -12.71 -31.49
N CYS A 71 -37.71 -12.22 -31.39
CA CYS A 71 -37.39 -10.85 -31.04
C CYS A 71 -36.10 -10.41 -31.74
N ARG A 72 -35.84 -9.10 -31.74
CA ARG A 72 -34.60 -8.52 -32.26
C ARG A 72 -33.95 -7.69 -31.16
N LEU A 73 -32.67 -7.95 -30.91
CA LEU A 73 -31.86 -7.12 -30.02
C LEU A 73 -31.50 -5.81 -30.73
N GLY A 74 -31.66 -4.69 -30.03
CA GLY A 74 -31.18 -3.39 -30.51
C GLY A 74 -29.66 -3.42 -30.67
N GLN A 75 -29.13 -2.61 -31.59
CA GLN A 75 -27.71 -2.63 -31.96
C GLN A 75 -26.76 -2.38 -30.77
N ASP A 76 -27.21 -1.56 -29.80
CA ASP A 76 -26.47 -1.23 -28.56
C ASP A 76 -27.11 -1.79 -27.28
N LEU A 77 -28.13 -2.65 -27.41
CA LEU A 77 -28.86 -3.25 -26.28
C LEU A 77 -28.53 -4.73 -26.06
N GLN A 78 -27.46 -5.21 -26.69
CA GLN A 78 -27.00 -6.59 -26.57
C GLN A 78 -26.23 -6.84 -25.27
N TYR A 79 -25.63 -5.81 -24.70
CA TYR A 79 -24.95 -5.90 -23.43
C TYR A 79 -25.38 -4.77 -22.50
N CYS A 80 -25.44 -5.08 -21.21
CA CYS A 80 -25.63 -4.11 -20.15
C CYS A 80 -24.37 -4.09 -19.28
N ARG A 81 -23.84 -2.90 -18.98
CA ARG A 81 -22.76 -2.77 -18.01
C ARG A 81 -23.36 -2.62 -16.62
N VAL A 82 -22.92 -3.48 -15.71
CA VAL A 82 -23.28 -3.42 -14.31
C VAL A 82 -22.04 -2.96 -13.55
N LYS A 83 -22.20 -1.90 -12.76
CA LYS A 83 -21.12 -1.31 -11.98
C LYS A 83 -21.35 -1.62 -10.51
N ILE A 84 -20.34 -2.21 -9.88
CA ILE A 84 -20.28 -2.48 -8.45
C ILE A 84 -19.61 -1.28 -7.81
N ILE A 85 -20.33 -0.57 -6.95
CA ILE A 85 -19.85 0.63 -6.27
C ILE A 85 -19.51 0.25 -4.83
N ASP A 86 -18.22 0.30 -4.52
CA ASP A 86 -17.65 0.21 -3.18
C ASP A 86 -18.12 1.38 -2.29
N ASP A 87 -18.82 1.08 -1.19
CA ASP A 87 -19.27 2.06 -0.21
C ASP A 87 -18.37 2.11 1.05
N ASP A 88 -17.27 1.36 1.04
CA ASP A 88 -16.31 1.26 2.12
C ASP A 88 -15.41 2.49 2.28
N ALA A 89 -14.98 2.67 3.53
CA ALA A 89 -14.04 3.70 3.93
C ALA A 89 -12.59 3.24 3.78
N PHE A 90 -11.73 4.13 3.28
CA PHE A 90 -10.28 3.92 3.30
C PHE A 90 -9.71 4.30 4.67
N PRO A 91 -8.81 3.52 5.28
CA PRO A 91 -8.29 2.22 4.84
C PRO A 91 -9.15 1.00 5.24
N GLY A 92 -10.13 1.18 6.11
CA GLY A 92 -11.10 0.17 6.51
C GLY A 92 -12.32 0.76 7.21
N ASN A 93 -13.33 -0.06 7.47
CA ASN A 93 -14.65 0.38 7.94
C ASN A 93 -14.74 0.72 9.44
N ASN A 94 -13.73 0.39 10.25
CA ASN A 94 -13.80 0.59 11.70
C ASN A 94 -14.00 2.05 12.11
N HIS A 95 -13.42 2.99 11.36
CA HIS A 95 -13.55 4.45 11.61
C HIS A 95 -14.41 5.15 10.56
N ARG A 96 -15.29 4.40 9.89
CA ARG A 96 -16.14 4.93 8.80
C ARG A 96 -16.99 6.11 9.26
N GLU A 97 -17.56 6.03 10.46
CA GLU A 97 -18.42 7.09 11.01
C GLU A 97 -17.65 8.39 11.25
N GLU A 98 -16.42 8.30 11.76
CA GLU A 98 -15.55 9.45 11.98
C GLU A 98 -15.11 10.07 10.65
N ILE A 99 -14.76 9.25 9.66
CA ILE A 99 -14.37 9.72 8.32
C ILE A 99 -15.52 10.46 7.64
N LEU A 100 -16.76 9.97 7.79
CA LEU A 100 -17.95 10.59 7.21
C LEU A 100 -18.33 11.93 7.87
N LYS A 101 -17.91 12.18 9.12
CA LYS A 101 -18.14 13.45 9.83
C LYS A 101 -17.29 14.60 9.28
N GLY A 102 -16.30 14.31 8.43
CA GLY A 102 -15.48 15.30 7.73
C GLY A 102 -14.06 15.40 8.25
N GLU A 103 -13.27 16.29 7.64
CA GLU A 103 -11.82 16.37 7.82
C GLU A 103 -11.39 16.61 9.27
N ASP A 104 -12.12 17.46 10.01
CA ASP A 104 -11.83 17.77 11.42
C ASP A 104 -11.92 16.53 12.33
N ALA A 105 -12.83 15.60 12.01
CA ALA A 105 -13.00 14.37 12.77
C ALA A 105 -11.87 13.36 12.50
N ILE A 106 -11.32 13.34 11.28
CA ILE A 106 -10.20 12.47 10.90
C ILE A 106 -8.98 12.75 11.77
N TRP A 107 -8.72 14.02 12.09
CA TRP A 107 -7.60 14.42 12.94
C TRP A 107 -7.72 13.99 14.41
N ASN A 108 -8.91 13.58 14.86
CA ASN A 108 -9.12 13.04 16.21
C ASN A 108 -8.88 11.53 16.28
N ILE A 109 -8.78 10.86 15.13
CA ILE A 109 -8.52 9.41 15.06
C ILE A 109 -7.05 9.16 15.41
N SER A 110 -6.79 8.06 16.13
CA SER A 110 -5.42 7.62 16.39
C SER A 110 -4.71 7.23 15.09
N GLY A 111 -3.65 7.96 14.71
CA GLY A 111 -2.88 7.70 13.49
C GLY A 111 -2.30 6.29 13.44
N PHE A 112 -1.93 5.70 14.59
CA PHE A 112 -1.45 4.32 14.64
C PHE A 112 -2.55 3.30 14.31
N SER A 113 -3.80 3.56 14.73
CA SER A 113 -4.93 2.68 14.40
C SER A 113 -5.20 2.70 12.90
N LEU A 114 -5.27 3.90 12.32
CA LEU A 114 -5.52 4.08 10.89
C LEU A 114 -4.40 3.47 10.04
N PHE A 115 -3.14 3.63 10.51
CA PHE A 115 -2.01 2.98 9.88
C PHE A 115 -2.07 1.45 9.95
N PHE A 116 -2.51 0.87 11.07
CA PHE A 116 -2.62 -0.58 11.21
C PHE A 116 -3.72 -1.16 10.31
N GLU A 117 -4.83 -0.45 10.15
CA GLU A 117 -5.87 -0.82 9.16
C GLU A 117 -5.33 -0.76 7.73
N PHE A 118 -4.57 0.29 7.42
CA PHE A 118 -3.87 0.36 6.13
C PHE A 118 -2.86 -0.78 5.94
N PHE A 119 -2.13 -1.17 6.99
CA PHE A 119 -1.23 -2.31 6.96
C PHE A 119 -1.99 -3.61 6.68
N ARG A 120 -3.14 -3.81 7.34
CA ARG A 120 -4.04 -4.94 7.13
C ARG A 120 -4.58 -4.97 5.69
N LEU A 121 -5.05 -3.84 5.17
CA LEU A 121 -5.52 -3.71 3.78
C LEU A 121 -4.44 -4.16 2.79
N ASN A 122 -3.20 -3.68 2.95
CA ASN A 122 -2.09 -4.09 2.10
C ASN A 122 -1.78 -5.59 2.23
N PHE A 123 -1.86 -6.15 3.43
CA PHE A 123 -1.59 -7.56 3.64
C PHE A 123 -2.63 -8.48 2.98
N ILE A 124 -3.91 -8.07 2.99
CA ILE A 124 -5.02 -8.80 2.37
C ILE A 124 -5.00 -8.65 0.85
N SER A 125 -4.50 -7.53 0.32
CA SER A 125 -4.46 -7.29 -1.11
C SER A 125 -3.69 -8.37 -1.89
N GLU A 126 -4.10 -8.61 -3.14
CA GLU A 126 -3.68 -9.77 -3.91
C GLU A 126 -2.16 -9.89 -4.07
N GLY A 127 -1.64 -11.00 -3.57
CA GLY A 127 -0.22 -11.34 -3.69
C GLY A 127 0.72 -10.41 -2.93
N MET A 128 0.22 -9.56 -2.03
CA MET A 128 1.05 -8.71 -1.17
C MET A 128 1.42 -9.41 0.14
N GLY A 129 0.48 -10.14 0.76
CA GLY A 129 0.74 -10.84 2.03
C GLY A 129 1.98 -11.75 1.99
N TYR A 130 2.10 -12.65 1.02
CA TYR A 130 3.26 -13.53 0.92
C TYR A 130 4.57 -12.74 0.66
N ARG A 131 4.53 -11.65 -0.10
CA ARG A 131 5.71 -10.83 -0.41
C ARG A 131 6.19 -10.09 0.83
N THR A 132 5.27 -9.56 1.62
CA THR A 132 5.57 -8.92 2.91
C THR A 132 6.20 -9.93 3.87
N VAL A 133 5.61 -11.12 4.01
CA VAL A 133 6.18 -12.19 4.85
C VAL A 133 7.56 -12.60 4.38
N LEU A 134 7.74 -12.81 3.07
CA LEU A 134 9.04 -13.19 2.49
C LEU A 134 10.09 -12.10 2.74
N THR A 135 9.72 -10.84 2.55
CA THR A 135 10.61 -9.69 2.82
C THR A 135 11.06 -9.67 4.26
N VAL A 136 10.13 -9.78 5.22
CA VAL A 136 10.46 -9.80 6.65
C VAL A 136 11.34 -11.01 7.00
N MET A 137 10.98 -12.21 6.54
CA MET A 137 11.73 -13.44 6.85
C MET A 137 13.20 -13.34 6.43
N PHE A 138 13.47 -12.89 5.21
CA PHE A 138 14.85 -12.78 4.75
C PHE A 138 15.59 -11.55 5.28
N ASP A 139 14.88 -10.47 5.61
CA ASP A 139 15.47 -9.37 6.35
C ASP A 139 15.94 -9.83 7.75
N GLN A 140 15.24 -10.78 8.38
CA GLN A 140 15.72 -11.44 9.59
C GLN A 140 16.89 -12.41 9.33
N LEU A 141 17.02 -12.99 8.14
CA LEU A 141 18.18 -13.82 7.79
C LEU A 141 19.48 -12.99 7.80
N LYS A 142 19.42 -11.71 7.42
CA LYS A 142 20.56 -10.78 7.58
C LYS A 142 20.93 -10.60 9.05
N ASN A 143 19.94 -10.54 9.93
CA ASN A 143 20.14 -10.45 11.38
C ASN A 143 20.76 -11.76 11.92
N ALA A 144 20.34 -12.92 11.42
CA ALA A 144 20.95 -14.21 11.75
C ALA A 144 22.42 -14.30 11.28
N TYR A 145 22.73 -13.81 10.08
CA TYR A 145 24.11 -13.71 9.61
C TYR A 145 24.94 -12.77 10.49
N LEU A 146 24.38 -11.64 10.94
CA LEU A 146 25.06 -10.77 11.91
C LEU A 146 25.44 -11.55 13.18
N LEU A 147 24.51 -12.31 13.77
CA LEU A 147 24.80 -13.14 14.93
C LEU A 147 25.88 -14.18 14.65
N LEU A 148 25.78 -14.90 13.52
CA LEU A 148 26.79 -15.87 13.10
C LEU A 148 28.18 -15.23 13.01
N THR A 149 28.28 -14.05 12.37
CA THR A 149 29.56 -13.35 12.26
C THR A 149 30.13 -12.89 13.59
N LEU A 150 29.27 -12.48 14.55
CA LEU A 150 29.71 -12.14 15.91
C LEU A 150 30.27 -13.37 16.64
N MET A 151 29.56 -14.49 16.60
CA MET A 151 30.02 -15.74 17.21
C MET A 151 31.34 -16.22 16.60
N MET A 152 31.44 -16.19 15.26
CA MET A 152 32.65 -16.58 14.55
C MET A 152 33.84 -15.67 14.88
N LYS A 153 33.62 -14.36 15.01
CA LYS A 153 34.68 -13.40 15.43
C LYS A 153 35.17 -13.67 16.84
N THR A 154 34.25 -13.87 17.80
CA THR A 154 34.61 -14.21 19.18
C THR A 154 35.40 -15.52 19.23
N TYR A 155 34.98 -16.54 18.47
CA TYR A 155 35.68 -17.82 18.39
C TYR A 155 37.08 -17.69 17.76
N LEU A 156 37.19 -16.96 16.65
CA LEU A 156 38.46 -16.71 15.96
C LEU A 156 39.47 -16.05 16.91
N ILE A 157 39.06 -15.02 17.64
CA ILE A 157 39.94 -14.27 18.55
C ILE A 157 40.30 -15.12 19.78
N ASN A 158 39.30 -15.71 20.45
CA ASN A 158 39.50 -16.34 21.76
C ASN A 158 40.05 -17.76 21.71
N VAL A 159 39.98 -18.45 20.56
CA VAL A 159 40.37 -19.87 20.45
C VAL A 159 41.39 -20.11 19.33
N VAL A 160 41.19 -19.51 18.15
CA VAL A 160 42.05 -19.80 16.99
C VAL A 160 43.34 -18.97 17.02
N LEU A 161 43.24 -17.68 17.39
CA LEU A 161 44.37 -16.76 17.44
C LEU A 161 45.11 -16.73 18.78
N ASP A 162 44.44 -17.10 19.87
CA ASP A 162 45.10 -17.20 21.17
C ASP A 162 46.03 -18.43 21.23
N MET A 163 47.33 -18.19 21.14
CA MET A 163 48.32 -19.28 21.16
C MET A 163 48.45 -19.95 22.53
N ARG A 164 47.84 -19.40 23.59
CA ARG A 164 47.93 -19.90 24.97
C ARG A 164 46.84 -20.93 25.31
N THR A 165 45.82 -21.10 24.47
CA THR A 165 44.67 -21.97 24.74
C THR A 165 44.94 -23.42 24.28
N SER A 166 44.52 -24.39 25.10
CA SER A 166 44.65 -25.84 24.86
C SER A 166 43.90 -26.30 23.60
N GLU A 167 44.45 -27.29 22.89
CA GLU A 167 43.90 -27.85 21.64
C GLU A 167 42.47 -28.42 21.80
N ASP A 168 42.03 -28.73 23.02
CA ASP A 168 40.70 -29.28 23.35
C ASP A 168 39.52 -28.36 23.01
N ARG A 169 39.74 -27.06 22.78
CA ARG A 169 38.68 -26.10 22.39
C ARG A 169 38.55 -25.91 20.88
N LEU A 170 39.43 -26.54 20.08
CA LEU A 170 39.38 -26.45 18.63
C LEU A 170 38.28 -27.38 18.09
N ILE A 171 37.43 -26.85 17.21
CA ILE A 171 36.36 -27.64 16.57
C ILE A 171 36.96 -28.61 15.54
N LEU A 172 38.09 -28.25 14.94
CA LEU A 172 38.87 -29.10 14.03
C LEU A 172 40.30 -29.28 14.58
N PRO A 173 40.94 -30.42 14.30
CA PRO A 173 42.25 -30.75 14.87
C PRO A 173 43.38 -29.81 14.44
N ASP A 174 43.22 -29.04 13.36
CA ASP A 174 44.24 -28.12 12.85
C ASP A 174 43.74 -26.66 12.81
N ARG A 175 44.54 -25.75 13.38
CA ARG A 175 44.25 -24.31 13.48
C ARG A 175 44.17 -23.65 12.11
N ARG A 176 45.00 -24.07 11.15
CA ARG A 176 44.97 -23.51 9.78
C ARG A 176 43.68 -23.89 9.07
N THR A 177 43.29 -25.16 9.18
CA THR A 177 42.04 -25.67 8.62
C THR A 177 40.82 -24.99 9.26
N CYS A 178 40.80 -24.81 10.58
CA CYS A 178 39.80 -24.00 11.29
C CYS A 178 39.66 -22.58 10.72
N ALA A 179 40.78 -21.87 10.54
CA ALA A 179 40.76 -20.50 10.03
C ALA A 179 40.22 -20.42 8.59
N ILE A 180 40.57 -21.38 7.73
CA ILE A 180 40.05 -21.47 6.35
C ILE A 180 38.54 -21.72 6.35
N VAL A 181 38.06 -22.66 7.17
CA VAL A 181 36.62 -22.98 7.26
C VAL A 181 35.82 -21.78 7.76
N ILE A 182 36.31 -21.06 8.77
CA ILE A 182 35.68 -19.82 9.25
C ILE A 182 35.67 -18.76 8.16
N GLY A 183 36.75 -18.62 7.39
CA GLY A 183 36.83 -17.71 6.24
C GLY A 183 35.79 -18.04 5.17
N ILE A 184 35.61 -19.32 4.82
CA ILE A 184 34.58 -19.76 3.87
C ILE A 184 33.18 -19.49 4.43
N LEU A 185 32.94 -19.81 5.70
CA LEU A 185 31.66 -19.58 6.38
C LEU A 185 31.34 -18.09 6.54
N TYR A 186 32.34 -17.22 6.50
CA TYR A 186 32.14 -15.77 6.46
C TYR A 186 31.70 -15.29 5.07
N VAL A 187 32.33 -15.79 4.00
CA VAL A 187 32.09 -15.32 2.63
C VAL A 187 30.85 -15.96 2.00
N ALA A 188 30.62 -17.26 2.20
CA ALA A 188 29.55 -17.99 1.51
C ALA A 188 28.14 -17.43 1.82
N PRO A 189 27.74 -17.19 3.09
CA PRO A 189 26.43 -16.60 3.39
C PRO A 189 26.27 -15.18 2.85
N LEU A 190 27.35 -14.40 2.75
CA LEU A 190 27.31 -13.05 2.18
C LEU A 190 26.87 -13.06 0.71
N THR A 191 27.33 -14.05 -0.07
CA THR A 191 26.92 -14.21 -1.47
C THR A 191 25.44 -14.58 -1.59
N ILE A 192 24.95 -15.47 -0.71
CA ILE A 192 23.53 -15.86 -0.65
C ILE A 192 22.66 -14.64 -0.32
N LEU A 193 23.09 -13.81 0.64
CA LEU A 193 22.39 -12.58 1.01
C LEU A 193 22.38 -11.55 -0.13
N HIS A 194 23.45 -11.44 -0.92
CA HIS A 194 23.46 -10.56 -2.11
C HIS A 194 22.49 -11.03 -3.19
N VAL A 195 22.45 -12.34 -3.46
CA VAL A 195 21.47 -12.92 -4.39
C VAL A 195 20.06 -12.67 -3.89
N TRP A 196 19.84 -12.80 -2.58
CA TRP A 196 18.56 -12.46 -1.97
C TRP A 196 18.20 -10.97 -2.15
N ASP A 197 19.14 -10.05 -1.91
CA ASP A 197 18.89 -8.62 -2.08
C ASP A 197 18.49 -8.27 -3.52
N TYR A 198 19.07 -8.97 -4.49
CA TYR A 198 18.63 -8.90 -5.88
C TYR A 198 17.19 -9.39 -6.07
N TYR A 199 16.82 -10.54 -5.49
CA TYR A 199 15.43 -11.03 -5.55
C TYR A 199 14.44 -10.12 -4.82
N LYS A 200 14.84 -9.49 -3.70
CA LYS A 200 14.02 -8.55 -2.94
C LYS A 200 13.55 -7.37 -3.80
N LEU A 201 14.40 -6.89 -4.72
CA LEU A 201 14.02 -5.84 -5.68
C LEU A 201 12.86 -6.27 -6.59
N SER A 202 12.72 -7.56 -6.90
CA SER A 202 11.62 -8.07 -7.73
C SER A 202 10.28 -8.15 -6.99
N LEU A 203 10.31 -8.31 -5.66
CA LEU A 203 9.09 -8.30 -4.84
C LEU A 203 8.43 -6.92 -4.87
N ASP A 204 9.24 -5.84 -4.88
CA ASP A 204 8.86 -4.43 -4.98
C ASP A 204 7.55 -4.08 -4.23
N VAL A 205 7.56 -4.33 -2.92
CA VAL A 205 6.40 -4.13 -2.05
C VAL A 205 5.93 -2.68 -2.10
N GLN A 206 6.85 -1.71 -2.04
CA GLN A 206 6.54 -0.29 -2.10
C GLN A 206 5.91 0.12 -3.44
N GLY A 207 6.50 -0.29 -4.57
CA GLY A 207 5.99 0.07 -5.90
C GLY A 207 4.60 -0.50 -6.16
N ARG A 208 4.32 -1.72 -5.66
CA ARG A 208 3.00 -2.35 -5.79
C ARG A 208 1.93 -1.70 -4.93
N THR A 209 2.22 -1.39 -3.66
CA THR A 209 1.31 -0.62 -2.81
C THR A 209 0.99 0.74 -3.43
N LYS A 210 2.02 1.44 -3.93
CA LYS A 210 1.83 2.72 -4.63
C LYS A 210 0.91 2.56 -5.85
N MET A 211 1.19 1.58 -6.72
CA MET A 211 0.38 1.31 -7.91
C MET A 211 -1.07 0.98 -7.56
N PHE A 212 -1.29 0.19 -6.49
CA PHE A 212 -2.62 -0.15 -5.99
C PHE A 212 -3.39 1.11 -5.57
N ILE A 213 -2.82 1.96 -4.70
CA ILE A 213 -3.46 3.19 -4.24
C ILE A 213 -3.74 4.14 -5.41
N GLN A 214 -2.78 4.36 -6.30
CA GLN A 214 -2.94 5.25 -7.45
C GLN A 214 -4.06 4.79 -8.38
N THR A 215 -4.09 3.50 -8.69
CA THR A 215 -5.11 2.92 -9.58
C THR A 215 -6.49 3.02 -8.94
N THR A 216 -6.60 2.71 -7.65
CA THR A 216 -7.88 2.73 -6.95
C THR A 216 -8.41 4.16 -6.76
N LEU A 217 -7.57 5.10 -6.34
CA LEU A 217 -7.95 6.51 -6.21
C LEU A 217 -8.43 7.09 -7.55
N PHE A 218 -7.70 6.82 -8.63
CA PHE A 218 -8.08 7.31 -9.96
C PHE A 218 -9.40 6.71 -10.43
N ARG A 219 -9.60 5.40 -10.23
CA ARG A 219 -10.87 4.71 -10.54
C ARG A 219 -12.03 5.29 -9.71
N LYS A 220 -11.85 5.50 -8.40
CA LYS A 220 -12.89 6.05 -7.51
C LYS A 220 -13.25 7.48 -7.92
N TYR A 221 -12.26 8.32 -8.25
CA TYR A 221 -12.48 9.68 -8.75
C TYR A 221 -13.35 9.72 -10.02
N LEU A 222 -13.06 8.89 -11.03
CA LEU A 222 -13.85 8.85 -12.27
C LEU A 222 -15.30 8.39 -12.04
N ASN A 223 -15.53 7.64 -10.96
CA ASN A 223 -16.81 7.06 -10.62
C ASN A 223 -17.68 7.94 -9.73
N TYR A 224 -17.14 9.05 -9.19
CA TYR A 224 -17.89 10.00 -8.40
C TYR A 224 -18.84 10.89 -9.22
N SER A 225 -19.91 11.33 -8.56
CA SER A 225 -20.86 12.28 -9.13
C SER A 225 -20.17 13.58 -9.54
N GLU A 226 -20.71 14.28 -10.55
CA GLU A 226 -20.14 15.55 -10.99
C GLU A 226 -20.09 16.60 -9.85
N LYS A 227 -21.10 16.61 -8.97
CA LYS A 227 -21.12 17.49 -7.79
C LYS A 227 -19.94 17.22 -6.86
N SER A 228 -19.64 15.95 -6.60
CA SER A 228 -18.51 15.52 -5.76
C SER A 228 -17.16 15.77 -6.45
N ARG A 229 -17.06 15.58 -7.77
CA ARG A 229 -15.81 15.87 -8.50
C ARG A 229 -15.47 17.35 -8.52
N ARG A 230 -16.47 18.22 -8.56
CA ARG A 230 -16.28 19.69 -8.53
C ARG A 230 -15.80 20.21 -7.17
N SER A 231 -15.94 19.45 -6.07
CA SER A 231 -15.43 19.88 -4.76
C SER A 231 -13.91 19.70 -4.61
N MET A 232 -13.26 18.97 -5.53
CA MET A 232 -11.81 18.81 -5.55
C MET A 232 -11.20 19.50 -6.77
N THR A 233 -10.11 20.24 -6.55
CA THR A 233 -9.37 20.83 -7.66
C THR A 233 -8.52 19.76 -8.39
N PRO A 234 -8.24 19.92 -9.70
CA PRO A 234 -7.33 19.01 -10.40
C PRO A 234 -5.93 18.93 -9.78
N ALA A 235 -5.46 20.05 -9.21
CA ALA A 235 -4.18 20.13 -8.50
C ALA A 235 -4.13 19.22 -7.26
N GLN A 236 -5.19 19.22 -6.45
CA GLN A 236 -5.32 18.34 -5.28
C GLN A 236 -5.36 16.87 -5.69
N MET A 237 -6.11 16.53 -6.75
CA MET A 237 -6.15 15.16 -7.24
C MET A 237 -4.77 14.70 -7.73
N ASN A 238 -4.03 15.55 -8.44
CA ASN A 238 -2.67 15.25 -8.89
C ASN A 238 -1.71 15.08 -7.70
N HIS A 239 -1.80 15.94 -6.68
CA HIS A 239 -1.02 15.83 -5.45
C HIS A 239 -1.27 14.50 -4.73
N ALA A 240 -2.54 14.15 -4.53
CA ALA A 240 -2.93 12.90 -3.89
C ALA A 240 -2.44 11.65 -4.66
N ILE A 241 -2.59 11.64 -5.98
CA ILE A 241 -2.13 10.52 -6.82
C ILE A 241 -0.61 10.45 -6.84
N THR A 242 0.13 11.55 -6.91
CA THR A 242 1.58 11.50 -7.16
C THR A 242 2.42 11.49 -5.89
N GLN A 243 2.17 12.42 -4.96
CA GLN A 243 2.96 12.59 -3.74
C GLN A 243 2.39 11.74 -2.60
N GLU A 244 1.13 11.95 -2.19
CA GLU A 244 0.58 11.30 -1.00
C GLU A 244 0.54 9.77 -1.12
N SER A 245 0.17 9.23 -2.28
CA SER A 245 0.21 7.78 -2.52
C SER A 245 1.63 7.20 -2.39
N THR A 246 2.66 7.98 -2.77
CA THR A 246 4.06 7.58 -2.63
C THR A 246 4.49 7.61 -1.16
N ASP A 247 4.09 8.64 -0.43
CA ASP A 247 4.41 8.80 0.99
C ASP A 247 3.79 7.68 1.82
N VAL A 248 2.51 7.38 1.59
CA VAL A 248 1.78 6.29 2.27
C VAL A 248 2.37 4.91 1.93
N ALA A 249 2.75 4.67 0.67
CA ALA A 249 3.42 3.44 0.27
C ALA A 249 4.82 3.30 0.89
N SER A 250 5.57 4.40 1.01
CA SER A 250 6.87 4.42 1.66
C SER A 250 6.77 4.14 3.16
N ALA A 251 5.71 4.63 3.81
CA ALA A 251 5.45 4.36 5.23
C ALA A 251 5.21 2.87 5.49
N TYR A 252 4.51 2.16 4.58
CA TYR A 252 4.36 0.71 4.67
C TYR A 252 5.72 -0.02 4.62
N ALA A 253 6.58 0.35 3.68
CA ALA A 253 7.91 -0.24 3.55
C ALA A 253 8.80 0.07 4.77
N ALA A 254 8.73 1.31 5.30
CA ALA A 254 9.48 1.74 6.47
C ALA A 254 9.15 0.89 7.72
N VAL A 255 7.90 0.44 7.87
CA VAL A 255 7.54 -0.45 8.99
C VAL A 255 8.21 -1.81 8.89
N LEU A 256 8.38 -2.35 7.69
CA LEU A 256 9.13 -3.61 7.49
C LEU A 256 10.60 -3.43 7.88
N GLU A 257 11.19 -2.28 7.55
CA GLU A 257 12.54 -1.92 7.97
C GLU A 257 12.65 -1.75 9.50
N ILE A 258 11.65 -1.15 10.15
CA ILE A 258 11.61 -1.03 11.61
C ILE A 258 11.58 -2.42 12.26
N VAL A 259 10.81 -3.37 11.72
CA VAL A 259 10.78 -4.76 12.21
C VAL A 259 12.16 -5.43 12.04
N GLN A 260 12.85 -5.17 10.92
CA GLN A 260 14.22 -5.63 10.71
C GLN A 260 15.18 -5.04 11.76
N MET A 261 15.14 -3.73 11.98
CA MET A 261 15.99 -3.05 12.96
C MET A 261 15.71 -3.52 14.39
N GLY A 262 14.43 -3.71 14.74
CA GLY A 262 14.01 -4.28 16.02
C GLY A 262 14.61 -5.67 16.25
N GLY A 263 14.51 -6.56 15.26
CA GLY A 263 15.13 -7.88 15.32
C GLY A 263 16.65 -7.81 15.51
N ARG A 264 17.32 -6.87 14.82
CA ARG A 264 18.76 -6.64 14.97
C ARG A 264 19.13 -6.22 16.39
N ILE A 265 18.37 -5.29 16.98
CA ILE A 265 18.59 -4.82 18.35
C ILE A 265 18.44 -5.98 19.33
N VAL A 266 17.38 -6.78 19.21
CA VAL A 266 17.13 -7.94 20.09
C VAL A 266 18.28 -8.94 20.01
N LEU A 267 18.77 -9.28 18.81
CA LEU A 267 19.92 -10.18 18.68
C LEU A 267 21.20 -9.61 19.26
N MET A 268 21.46 -8.31 19.08
CA MET A 268 22.63 -7.65 19.64
C MET A 268 22.59 -7.60 21.17
N VAL A 269 21.43 -7.26 21.73
CA VAL A 269 21.16 -7.29 23.18
C VAL A 269 21.40 -8.69 23.74
N GLY A 270 20.80 -9.71 23.12
CA GLY A 270 20.98 -11.10 23.54
C GLY A 270 22.43 -11.57 23.48
N PHE A 271 23.14 -11.26 22.39
CA PHE A 271 24.56 -11.61 22.24
C PHE A 271 25.44 -10.93 23.29
N THR A 272 25.20 -9.64 23.57
CA THR A 272 25.98 -8.87 24.53
C THR A 272 25.79 -9.39 25.95
N LEU A 273 24.53 -9.68 26.34
CA LEU A 273 24.20 -10.26 27.64
C LEU A 273 24.76 -11.68 27.79
N TRP A 274 24.83 -12.45 26.70
CA TRP A 274 25.41 -13.78 26.72
C TRP A 274 26.92 -13.75 26.94
N GLN A 275 27.62 -12.76 26.38
CA GLN A 275 29.06 -12.65 26.52
C GLN A 275 29.47 -12.01 27.86
N ASP A 276 28.80 -10.93 28.28
CA ASP A 276 29.08 -10.24 29.54
C ASP A 276 27.77 -9.84 30.27
N PRO A 277 27.28 -10.66 31.23
CA PRO A 277 26.05 -10.39 31.98
C PRO A 277 26.08 -9.09 32.80
N ALA A 278 27.27 -8.58 33.14
CA ALA A 278 27.44 -7.35 33.90
C ALA A 278 27.03 -6.08 33.11
N CYS A 279 26.96 -6.15 31.79
CA CYS A 279 26.68 -5.02 30.90
C CYS A 279 25.17 -4.74 30.67
N TRP A 280 24.29 -5.42 31.42
CA TRP A 280 22.84 -5.35 31.19
C TRP A 280 22.25 -3.93 31.25
N TRP A 281 22.80 -3.06 32.10
CA TRP A 281 22.30 -1.69 32.27
C TRP A 281 22.54 -0.82 31.03
N VAL A 282 23.68 -0.97 30.34
CA VAL A 282 23.97 -0.25 29.08
C VAL A 282 23.01 -0.69 27.99
N VAL A 283 22.75 -1.98 27.94
CA VAL A 283 21.89 -2.64 26.94
C VAL A 283 20.42 -2.23 27.12
N ALA A 284 19.98 -1.99 28.35
CA ALA A 284 18.63 -1.46 28.65
C ALA A 284 18.53 0.06 28.46
N LEU A 285 19.58 0.82 28.78
CA LEU A 285 19.59 2.28 28.72
C LEU A 285 19.47 2.83 27.28
N MET A 286 20.16 2.22 26.32
CA MET A 286 20.17 2.73 24.94
C MET A 286 18.79 2.68 24.25
N PRO A 287 18.08 1.52 24.22
CA PRO A 287 16.75 1.45 23.62
C PRO A 287 15.72 2.33 24.33
N THR A 288 15.80 2.44 25.66
CA THR A 288 14.87 3.28 26.44
C THR A 288 15.05 4.76 26.13
N LEU A 289 16.28 5.24 26.01
CA LEU A 289 16.57 6.61 25.57
C LEU A 289 16.08 6.87 24.13
N MET A 290 16.26 5.91 23.22
CA MET A 290 15.77 6.03 21.84
C MET A 290 14.25 6.14 21.77
N VAL A 291 13.51 5.31 22.54
CA VAL A 291 12.04 5.36 22.59
C VAL A 291 11.56 6.68 23.19
N LEU A 292 12.18 7.13 24.29
CA LEU A 292 11.84 8.40 24.93
C LEU A 292 12.05 9.58 23.97
N PHE A 293 13.20 9.62 23.27
CA PHE A 293 13.49 10.61 22.25
C PHE A 293 12.47 10.56 21.10
N GLY A 294 12.09 9.36 20.66
CA GLY A 294 11.09 9.14 19.63
C GLY A 294 9.72 9.71 19.99
N ILE A 295 9.24 9.48 21.22
CA ILE A 295 7.96 10.00 21.70
C ILE A 295 7.98 11.53 21.76
N ILE A 296 9.01 12.12 22.36
CA ILE A 296 9.13 13.59 22.49
C ILE A 296 9.20 14.27 21.12
N ARG A 297 9.97 13.68 20.19
CA ARG A 297 10.15 14.22 18.85
C ARG A 297 8.93 13.99 17.96
N GLY A 298 8.19 12.90 18.16
CA GLY A 298 7.07 12.50 17.32
C GLY A 298 6.00 13.59 17.19
N ASP A 299 5.55 14.13 18.31
CA ASP A 299 4.48 15.16 18.33
C ASP A 299 4.94 16.49 17.70
N ALA A 300 6.19 16.89 17.95
CA ALA A 300 6.75 18.09 17.34
C ALA A 300 6.88 17.93 15.82
N MET A 301 7.36 16.76 15.37
CA MET A 301 7.58 16.48 13.95
C MET A 301 6.26 16.37 13.18
N SER A 302 5.25 15.71 13.75
CA SER A 302 3.95 15.56 13.09
C SER A 302 3.26 16.91 12.87
N LYS A 303 3.32 17.80 13.86
CA LYS A 303 2.77 19.16 13.78
C LYS A 303 3.46 20.00 12.71
N VAL A 304 4.80 19.95 12.64
CA VAL A 304 5.57 20.67 11.61
C VAL A 304 5.27 20.14 10.21
N THR A 305 5.22 18.81 10.07
CA THR A 305 4.92 18.15 8.79
C THR A 305 3.53 18.54 8.29
N ARG A 306 2.53 18.61 9.17
CA ARG A 306 1.16 19.07 8.84
C ARG A 306 1.15 20.50 8.29
N ILE A 307 1.82 21.42 8.99
CA ILE A 307 1.87 22.83 8.57
C ILE A 307 2.58 22.93 7.21
N SER A 308 3.72 22.26 7.06
CA SER A 308 4.49 22.25 5.80
C SER A 308 3.67 21.68 4.63
N GLY A 309 2.92 20.60 4.85
CA GLY A 309 2.03 20.00 3.85
C GLY A 309 0.94 20.96 3.37
N ALA A 310 0.23 21.61 4.29
CA ALA A 310 -0.83 22.55 3.95
C ALA A 310 -0.32 23.77 3.16
N VAL A 311 0.86 24.30 3.53
CA VAL A 311 1.46 25.41 2.78
C VAL A 311 1.90 24.95 1.38
N ARG A 312 2.48 23.76 1.25
CA ARG A 312 2.89 23.19 -0.04
C ARG A 312 1.70 22.99 -0.97
N GLU A 313 0.57 22.50 -0.46
CA GLU A 313 -0.67 22.38 -1.22
C GLU A 313 -1.15 23.73 -1.74
N GLN A 314 -1.14 24.79 -0.92
CA GLN A 314 -1.53 26.13 -1.33
C GLN A 314 -0.63 26.71 -2.43
N VAL A 315 0.67 26.37 -2.43
CA VAL A 315 1.61 26.77 -3.49
C VAL A 315 1.26 26.05 -4.79
N VAL A 316 1.05 24.73 -4.75
CA VAL A 316 0.70 23.93 -5.93
C VAL A 316 -0.63 24.40 -6.53
N ALA A 317 -1.64 24.63 -5.69
CA ALA A 317 -2.94 25.15 -6.12
C ALA A 317 -2.81 26.54 -6.78
N PHE A 318 -2.00 27.43 -6.19
CA PHE A 318 -1.76 28.76 -6.76
C PHE A 318 -1.05 28.70 -8.12
N VAL A 319 -0.08 27.81 -8.29
CA VAL A 319 0.61 27.61 -9.57
C VAL A 319 -0.38 27.09 -10.62
N SER A 320 -1.20 26.09 -10.29
CA SER A 320 -2.22 25.56 -11.19
C SER A 320 -3.21 26.63 -11.62
N GLU A 321 -3.76 27.40 -10.67
CA GLU A 321 -4.69 28.48 -10.97
C GLU A 321 -4.05 29.58 -11.84
N SER A 322 -2.78 29.89 -11.59
CA SER A 322 -2.02 30.86 -12.38
C SER A 322 -1.79 30.40 -13.82
N CYS A 323 -1.56 29.10 -14.03
CA CYS A 323 -1.46 28.51 -15.37
C CYS A 323 -2.81 28.54 -16.10
N ASP A 324 -3.90 28.16 -15.42
CA ASP A 324 -5.25 28.12 -16.03
C ASP A 324 -5.75 29.52 -16.40
N LYS A 325 -5.44 30.54 -15.58
CA LYS A 325 -5.88 31.93 -15.77
C LYS A 325 -4.82 32.81 -16.42
N TYR A 326 -3.83 32.23 -17.10
CA TYR A 326 -2.71 32.98 -17.66
C TYR A 326 -3.14 34.13 -18.59
N SER A 327 -4.13 33.88 -19.46
CA SER A 327 -4.65 34.90 -20.39
C SER A 327 -5.13 36.15 -19.64
N LEU A 328 -5.93 35.98 -18.59
CA LEU A 328 -6.41 37.07 -17.73
C LEU A 328 -5.25 37.80 -17.04
N ILE A 329 -4.26 37.06 -16.52
CA ILE A 329 -3.10 37.66 -15.86
C ILE A 329 -2.31 38.55 -16.85
N ALA A 330 -2.17 38.08 -18.09
CA ALA A 330 -1.49 38.80 -19.16
C ALA A 330 -2.29 40.02 -19.63
N GLU A 331 -3.59 39.87 -19.90
CA GLU A 331 -4.48 40.94 -20.38
C GLU A 331 -4.60 42.08 -19.38
N TYR A 332 -4.70 41.78 -18.08
CA TYR A 332 -4.75 42.78 -17.01
C TYR A 332 -3.38 43.27 -16.54
N SER A 333 -2.28 42.87 -17.19
CA SER A 333 -0.90 43.25 -16.83
C SER A 333 -0.54 42.96 -15.36
N ARG A 334 -1.09 41.89 -14.77
CA ARG A 334 -0.91 41.52 -13.34
C ARG A 334 0.27 40.58 -13.08
N ARG A 335 1.16 40.35 -14.06
CA ARG A 335 2.31 39.43 -13.93
C ARG A 335 3.21 39.72 -12.70
N PRO A 336 3.60 40.97 -12.41
CA PRO A 336 4.45 41.26 -11.24
C PRO A 336 3.76 40.92 -9.91
N VAL A 337 2.46 41.23 -9.81
CA VAL A 337 1.66 40.94 -8.61
C VAL A 337 1.57 39.44 -8.36
N MET A 338 1.34 38.63 -9.40
CA MET A 338 1.30 37.18 -9.26
C MET A 338 2.66 36.60 -8.86
N SER A 339 3.75 37.16 -9.39
CA SER A 339 5.11 36.77 -8.99
C SER A 339 5.39 37.08 -7.52
N GLU A 340 4.98 38.24 -7.03
CA GLU A 340 5.17 38.63 -5.62
C GLU A 340 4.32 37.76 -4.67
N ILE A 341 3.09 37.40 -5.06
CA ILE A 341 2.25 36.47 -4.31
C ILE A 341 2.88 35.08 -4.27
N PHE A 342 3.42 34.61 -5.39
CA PHE A 342 4.14 33.34 -5.45
C PHE A 342 5.35 33.35 -4.51
N GLU A 343 6.18 34.39 -4.56
CA GLU A 343 7.35 34.53 -3.70
C GLU A 343 6.98 34.51 -2.21
N LYS A 344 5.94 35.24 -1.81
CA LYS A 344 5.42 35.22 -0.43
C LYS A 344 4.99 33.82 -0.01
N LYS A 345 4.28 33.09 -0.87
CA LYS A 345 3.83 31.72 -0.58
C LYS A 345 4.98 30.72 -0.57
N ALA A 346 5.96 30.87 -1.47
CA ALA A 346 7.13 30.01 -1.54
C ALA A 346 8.04 30.17 -0.31
N ASN A 347 8.20 31.40 0.19
CA ASN A 347 8.96 31.69 1.40
C ASN A 347 8.32 31.13 2.69
N LEU A 348 7.03 30.77 2.66
CA LEU A 348 6.39 30.07 3.77
C LEU A 348 6.68 28.55 3.76
N VAL A 349 7.09 28.02 2.60
CA VAL A 349 7.47 26.60 2.45
C VAL A 349 8.96 26.37 2.76
N ALA A 350 9.81 27.34 2.40
CA ALA A 350 11.24 27.34 2.68
C ALA A 350 11.51 27.59 4.17
#